data_AF-A0A1V9Z6F6-F1
#
_entry.id   AF-A0A1V9Z6F6-F1
#
_cell.length_a   1.000
_cell.length_b   1.000
_cell.length_c   1.000
_cell.angle_alpha   90.00
_cell.angle_beta   90.00
_cell.angle_gamma   90.00
#
_symmetry.space_group_name_H-M   'P 1'
#
loop_
_entity.id
_entity.type
_entity.pdbx_description
1 polymer ?
#
loop_
_entity_poly.entity_id
_entity_poly.type
_entity_poly.pdbx_seq_one_letter_code
_entity_poly.pdbx_strand_id
1 'polypeptide(L)'
;MLRRVVAASARRFGSHAPKSVPEQFVRDHLVSVTLLDWEGSRHLVQGRVGQTLFEACQLAGLDLVKDDSLGGGGAMYSAVRSPEFTENLFGEGPSSPLSHVVISNEWVHKLPLPSEREARILEDVPEEDLTKNSRLGTEIILTKDLEGLVVAVPEAPPIETFTYKNDWEEAGPEEYTMFPKSIRGD
;
A
#
# COMPACT_ATOMS: atom_id res chain seq x y z
N MET A 1 -18.70 -27.24 76.10
CA MET A 1 -17.87 -26.59 75.07
C MET A 1 -18.12 -27.29 73.73
N LEU A 2 -18.95 -26.75 72.84
CA LEU A 2 -19.07 -27.22 71.45
C LEU A 2 -18.83 -26.05 70.52
N ARG A 3 -17.78 -26.15 69.68
CA ARG A 3 -17.37 -25.12 68.74
C ARG A 3 -17.90 -25.52 67.35
N ARG A 4 -18.94 -24.85 66.86
CA ARG A 4 -19.39 -24.99 65.46
C ARG A 4 -18.46 -24.17 64.56
N VAL A 5 -17.76 -24.84 63.65
CA VAL A 5 -17.05 -24.20 62.53
C VAL A 5 -18.03 -24.10 61.37
N VAL A 6 -18.43 -22.89 61.01
CA VAL A 6 -19.19 -22.64 59.78
C VAL A 6 -18.19 -22.41 58.65
N ALA A 7 -18.20 -23.30 57.67
CA ALA A 7 -17.35 -23.23 56.49
C ALA A 7 -17.66 -21.99 55.66
N ALA A 8 -16.63 -21.18 55.40
CA ALA A 8 -16.72 -20.07 54.45
C ALA A 8 -16.80 -20.64 53.03
N SER A 9 -17.97 -20.53 52.40
CA SER A 9 -18.15 -20.83 50.98
C SER A 9 -17.43 -19.75 50.16
N ALA A 10 -16.22 -20.07 49.68
CA ALA A 10 -15.49 -19.24 48.74
C ALA A 10 -16.25 -19.20 47.40
N ARG A 11 -16.89 -18.07 47.10
CA ARG A 11 -17.40 -17.77 45.77
C ARG A 11 -16.22 -17.77 44.79
N ARG A 12 -16.10 -18.82 43.99
CA ARG A 12 -15.20 -18.84 42.83
C ARG A 12 -15.78 -17.89 41.78
N PHE A 13 -15.17 -16.72 41.62
CA PHE A 13 -15.35 -15.93 40.42
C PHE A 13 -14.72 -16.71 39.26
N GLY A 14 -15.54 -17.45 38.52
CA GLY A 14 -15.12 -18.03 37.25
C GLY A 14 -14.96 -16.92 36.23
N SER A 15 -13.72 -16.63 35.84
CA SER A 15 -13.44 -15.80 34.67
C SER A 15 -14.08 -16.49 33.45
N HIS A 16 -15.10 -15.85 32.88
CA HIS A 16 -15.64 -16.23 31.57
C HIS A 16 -14.70 -15.72 30.47
N ALA A 17 -13.39 -15.97 30.61
CA ALA A 17 -12.48 -15.81 29.50
C ALA A 17 -12.63 -17.06 28.61
N PRO A 18 -12.91 -16.92 27.30
CA PRO A 18 -12.95 -18.07 26.41
C PRO A 18 -11.62 -18.84 26.50
N LYS A 19 -11.70 -20.16 26.72
CA LYS A 19 -10.54 -21.03 27.01
C LYS A 19 -9.63 -21.31 25.81
N SER A 20 -9.95 -20.78 24.64
CA SER A 20 -9.17 -20.98 23.42
C SER A 20 -9.19 -19.72 22.57
N VAL A 21 -8.08 -19.00 22.56
CA VAL A 21 -7.73 -18.17 21.42
C VAL A 21 -7.26 -19.16 20.34
N PRO A 22 -7.87 -19.20 19.14
CA PRO A 22 -7.34 -20.05 18.07
C PRO A 22 -5.88 -19.64 17.82
N GLU A 23 -4.98 -20.62 17.69
CA GLU A 23 -3.58 -20.36 17.36
C GLU A 23 -3.52 -19.72 15.97
N GLN A 24 -3.43 -18.40 15.91
CA GLN A 24 -3.22 -17.65 14.66
C GLN A 24 -1.74 -17.71 14.31
N PHE A 25 -1.37 -18.49 13.30
CA PHE A 25 0.00 -18.51 12.82
C PHE A 25 0.23 -17.37 11.84
N VAL A 26 1.40 -16.72 11.92
CA VAL A 26 1.79 -15.63 11.00
C VAL A 26 1.65 -16.05 9.53
N ARG A 27 1.98 -17.31 9.21
CA ARG A 27 1.85 -17.90 7.87
C ARG A 27 0.42 -17.90 7.31
N ASP A 28 -0.59 -17.95 8.18
CA ASP A 28 -2.00 -17.98 7.76
C ASP A 28 -2.44 -16.59 7.25
N HIS A 29 -1.67 -15.55 7.59
CA HIS A 29 -1.87 -14.17 7.19
C HIS A 29 -0.92 -13.70 6.10
N LEU A 30 -0.08 -14.57 5.55
CA LEU A 30 0.78 -14.24 4.41
C LEU A 30 0.09 -14.59 3.09
N VAL A 31 0.36 -13.78 2.06
CA VAL A 31 -0.11 -13.96 0.69
C VAL A 31 1.09 -13.74 -0.23
N SER A 32 1.42 -14.73 -1.05
CA SER A 32 2.48 -14.61 -2.05
C SER A 32 1.94 -14.04 -3.35
N VAL A 33 2.61 -13.05 -3.93
CA VAL A 33 2.25 -12.41 -5.19
C VAL A 33 3.45 -12.42 -6.13
N THR A 34 3.24 -12.74 -7.40
CA THR A 34 4.25 -12.68 -8.45
C THR A 34 4.01 -11.45 -9.32
N LEU A 35 5.00 -10.56 -9.37
CA LEU A 35 5.03 -9.42 -10.28
C LEU A 35 5.89 -9.74 -11.49
N LEU A 36 5.36 -9.49 -12.68
CA LEU A 36 6.06 -9.53 -13.95
C LEU A 36 6.40 -8.09 -14.31
N ASP A 37 7.69 -7.76 -14.41
CA ASP A 37 8.08 -6.45 -14.91
C ASP A 37 7.98 -6.39 -16.44
N TRP A 38 8.19 -5.19 -16.99
CA TRP A 38 8.18 -4.94 -18.43
C TRP A 38 9.34 -5.65 -19.17
N GLU A 39 10.42 -6.02 -18.47
CA GLU A 39 11.54 -6.80 -19.01
C GLU A 39 11.24 -8.32 -19.06
N GLY A 40 10.15 -8.75 -18.43
CA GLY A 40 9.72 -10.15 -18.31
C GLY A 40 10.33 -10.91 -17.13
N SER A 41 11.04 -10.24 -16.22
CA SER A 41 11.53 -10.83 -14.98
C SER A 41 10.40 -11.01 -13.96
N ARG A 42 10.53 -12.06 -13.14
CA ARG A 42 9.53 -12.46 -12.15
C ARG A 42 10.03 -12.09 -10.76
N HIS A 43 9.27 -11.28 -10.05
CA HIS A 43 9.55 -10.85 -8.69
C HIS A 43 8.51 -11.44 -7.74
N LEU A 44 8.96 -12.17 -6.72
CA LEU A 44 8.07 -12.74 -5.71
C LEU A 44 8.03 -11.82 -4.49
N VAL A 45 6.83 -11.37 -4.14
CA VAL A 45 6.57 -10.53 -2.98
C VAL A 45 5.66 -11.27 -2.01
N GLN A 46 5.94 -11.15 -0.72
CA GLN A 46 5.07 -11.65 0.35
C GLN A 46 4.43 -10.48 1.07
N GLY A 47 3.11 -10.35 0.92
CA GLY A 47 2.30 -9.39 1.65
C GLY A 47 1.50 -10.04 2.78
N ARG A 48 0.90 -9.21 3.63
CA ARG A 48 -0.06 -9.65 4.64
C ARG A 48 -1.48 -9.44 4.18
N VAL A 49 -2.39 -10.32 4.61
CA VAL A 49 -3.83 -10.13 4.39
C VAL A 49 -4.26 -8.77 4.94
N GLY A 50 -4.96 -8.00 4.12
CA GLY A 50 -5.41 -6.64 4.41
C GLY A 50 -4.49 -5.52 3.95
N GLN A 51 -3.25 -5.82 3.55
CA GLN A 51 -2.37 -4.83 2.90
C GLN A 51 -2.76 -4.61 1.46
N THR A 52 -2.42 -3.44 0.92
CA THR A 52 -2.51 -3.22 -0.53
C THR A 52 -1.36 -3.92 -1.25
N LEU A 53 -1.52 -4.19 -2.55
CA LEU A 53 -0.45 -4.72 -3.38
C LEU A 53 0.76 -3.77 -3.39
N PHE A 54 0.52 -2.46 -3.46
CA PHE A 54 1.56 -1.44 -3.39
C PHE A 54 2.35 -1.51 -2.08
N GLU A 55 1.67 -1.52 -0.93
CA GLU A 55 2.32 -1.63 0.39
C GLU A 55 3.18 -2.89 0.50
N ALA A 56 2.69 -4.03 -0.01
CA ALA A 56 3.44 -5.28 0.01
C ALA A 56 4.73 -5.18 -0.82
N CYS A 57 4.68 -4.53 -1.98
CA CYS A 57 5.87 -4.30 -2.83
C CYS A 57 6.87 -3.35 -2.14
N GLN A 58 6.38 -2.24 -1.59
CA GLN A 58 7.20 -1.26 -0.90
C GLN A 58 7.91 -1.87 0.32
N LEU A 59 7.21 -2.68 1.13
CA LEU A 59 7.79 -3.36 2.28
C LEU A 59 8.78 -4.46 1.90
N ALA A 60 8.62 -5.07 0.72
CA ALA A 60 9.59 -6.00 0.17
C ALA A 60 10.82 -5.31 -0.42
N GLY A 61 10.84 -3.96 -0.49
CA GLY A 61 11.91 -3.19 -1.12
C GLY A 61 11.89 -3.26 -2.65
N LEU A 62 10.73 -3.58 -3.24
CA LEU A 62 10.54 -3.70 -4.67
C LEU A 62 9.86 -2.44 -5.24
N ASP A 63 10.64 -1.56 -5.84
CA ASP A 63 10.20 -0.29 -6.45
C ASP A 63 9.69 -0.47 -7.90
N LEU A 64 8.80 -1.45 -8.10
CA LEU A 64 8.15 -1.66 -9.40
C LEU A 64 6.80 -0.94 -9.49
N VAL A 65 5.95 -1.13 -8.48
CA VAL A 65 4.65 -0.45 -8.39
C VAL A 65 4.90 0.88 -7.70
N LYS A 66 4.66 1.99 -8.41
CA LYS A 66 4.89 3.34 -7.89
C LYS A 66 3.60 3.96 -7.35
N ASP A 67 3.76 4.90 -6.45
CA ASP A 67 2.66 5.71 -5.94
C ASP A 67 3.21 7.06 -5.49
N ASP A 68 2.60 8.15 -5.97
CA ASP A 68 2.86 9.52 -5.57
C ASP A 68 1.77 10.07 -4.63
N SER A 69 0.82 9.22 -4.21
CA SER A 69 -0.33 9.61 -3.41
C SER A 69 -0.25 9.25 -1.93
N LEU A 70 0.91 8.78 -1.45
CA LEU A 70 1.15 8.35 -0.06
C LEU A 70 0.17 7.25 0.42
N GLY A 71 -0.15 6.29 -0.45
CA GLY A 71 -1.04 5.16 -0.16
C GLY A 71 -2.50 5.40 -0.53
N GLY A 72 -2.82 6.51 -1.22
CA GLY A 72 -4.17 6.84 -1.67
C GLY A 72 -4.71 8.10 -1.02
N GLY A 73 -4.32 9.27 -1.52
CA GLY A 73 -4.76 10.56 -1.00
C GLY A 73 -5.80 11.25 -1.89
N GLY A 74 -7.11 11.06 -1.67
CA GLY A 74 -8.04 12.08 -2.15
C GLY A 74 -9.55 11.83 -2.25
N ALA A 75 -10.12 10.71 -1.79
CA ALA A 75 -11.57 10.49 -1.88
C ALA A 75 -12.20 10.26 -0.52
N MET A 76 -13.52 10.41 -0.52
CA MET A 76 -14.40 9.85 0.50
C MET A 76 -14.60 8.38 0.14
N TYR A 77 -13.96 7.47 0.88
CA TYR A 77 -14.24 6.04 0.77
C TYR A 77 -15.14 5.61 1.92
N SER A 78 -15.88 4.53 1.74
CA SER A 78 -16.71 3.96 2.79
C SER A 78 -16.19 2.58 3.16
N ALA A 79 -15.52 2.46 4.30
CA ALA A 79 -15.03 1.19 4.80
C ALA A 79 -16.13 0.50 5.61
N VAL A 80 -16.65 -0.60 5.07
CA VAL A 80 -17.58 -1.46 5.81
C VAL A 80 -16.79 -2.17 6.91
N ARG A 81 -16.98 -1.74 8.16
CA ARG A 81 -16.33 -2.33 9.34
C ARG A 81 -17.16 -3.49 9.89
N SER A 82 -18.49 -3.38 9.81
CA SER A 82 -19.45 -4.43 10.14
C SER A 82 -20.67 -4.32 9.21
N PRO A 83 -21.55 -5.34 9.17
CA PRO A 83 -22.79 -5.25 8.38
C PRO A 83 -23.66 -4.02 8.71
N GLU A 84 -23.56 -3.52 9.94
CA GLU A 84 -24.32 -2.38 10.45
C GLU A 84 -23.54 -1.07 10.42
N PHE A 85 -22.21 -1.12 10.28
CA PHE A 85 -21.35 0.05 10.38
C PHE A 85 -20.42 0.19 9.17
N THR A 86 -20.70 1.24 8.40
CA THR A 86 -19.85 1.70 7.31
C THR A 86 -19.26 3.05 7.70
N GLU A 87 -17.94 3.12 7.80
CA GLU A 87 -17.20 4.31 8.16
C GLU A 87 -16.87 5.11 6.90
N ASN A 88 -17.17 6.42 6.90
CA ASN A 88 -16.67 7.32 5.86
C ASN A 88 -15.23 7.69 6.20
N LEU A 89 -14.29 7.21 5.38
CA LEU A 89 -12.89 7.55 5.44
C LEU A 89 -12.62 8.75 4.54
N PHE A 90 -11.90 9.73 5.08
CA PHE A 90 -11.54 10.94 4.36
C PHE A 90 -10.06 10.91 4.01
N GLY A 91 -9.74 11.30 2.78
CA GLY A 91 -8.36 11.35 2.31
C GLY A 91 -7.81 9.97 1.95
N GLU A 92 -8.68 8.99 1.72
CA GLU A 92 -8.33 7.62 1.32
C GLU A 92 -8.70 7.38 -0.15
N GLY A 93 -8.18 6.31 -0.74
CA GLY A 93 -8.58 5.80 -2.06
C GLY A 93 -7.76 6.36 -3.23
N PRO A 94 -8.06 5.92 -4.46
CA PRO A 94 -7.13 6.04 -5.57
C PRO A 94 -7.10 7.48 -6.03
N SER A 95 -5.92 8.03 -6.27
CA SER A 95 -5.76 9.42 -6.72
C SER A 95 -4.76 9.60 -7.85
N SER A 96 -4.02 8.55 -8.19
CA SER A 96 -2.96 8.59 -9.20
C SER A 96 -2.96 7.32 -10.05
N PRO A 97 -2.70 7.42 -11.37
CA PRO A 97 -2.56 6.26 -12.25
C PRO A 97 -1.19 5.57 -12.11
N LEU A 98 -0.23 6.12 -11.36
CA LEU A 98 1.15 5.58 -11.29
C LEU A 98 1.25 4.16 -10.71
N SER A 99 0.25 3.73 -9.93
CA SER A 99 0.18 2.38 -9.39
C SER A 99 -0.50 1.39 -10.34
N HIS A 100 -0.70 1.76 -11.60
CA HIS A 100 -1.34 0.92 -12.61
C HIS A 100 -0.62 -0.42 -12.77
N VAL A 101 -1.43 -1.49 -12.76
CA VAL A 101 -1.00 -2.87 -12.95
C VAL A 101 -2.03 -3.62 -13.78
N VAL A 102 -1.61 -4.70 -14.43
CA VAL A 102 -2.48 -5.58 -15.22
C VAL A 102 -2.60 -6.94 -14.55
N ILE A 103 -3.84 -7.29 -14.15
CA ILE A 103 -4.12 -8.55 -13.47
C ILE A 103 -4.23 -9.69 -14.49
N SER A 104 -3.60 -10.84 -14.20
CA SER A 104 -3.80 -12.04 -15.02
C SER A 104 -5.26 -12.48 -15.02
N ASN A 105 -5.78 -12.89 -16.19
CA ASN A 105 -7.19 -13.27 -16.41
C ASN A 105 -7.74 -14.26 -15.36
N GLU A 106 -6.89 -15.18 -14.89
CA GLU A 106 -7.25 -16.21 -13.90
C GLU A 106 -7.60 -15.63 -12.52
N TRP A 107 -7.25 -14.37 -12.23
CA TRP A 107 -7.43 -13.76 -10.91
C TRP A 107 -8.50 -12.66 -10.88
N VAL A 108 -8.90 -12.14 -12.04
CA VAL A 108 -9.84 -11.00 -12.15
C VAL A 108 -11.15 -11.27 -11.40
N HIS A 109 -11.68 -12.48 -11.50
CA HIS A 109 -12.95 -12.87 -10.87
C HIS A 109 -12.88 -12.98 -9.33
N LYS A 110 -11.68 -12.97 -8.74
CA LYS A 110 -11.47 -12.99 -7.28
C LYS A 110 -11.37 -11.58 -6.68
N LEU A 111 -11.20 -10.56 -7.53
CA LEU A 111 -11.12 -9.17 -7.11
C LEU A 111 -12.51 -8.53 -7.18
N PRO A 112 -12.82 -7.57 -6.29
CA PRO A 112 -13.99 -6.73 -6.47
C PRO A 112 -13.87 -5.94 -7.78
N LEU A 113 -15.00 -5.53 -8.36
CA LEU A 113 -14.98 -4.63 -9.51
C LEU A 113 -14.28 -3.30 -9.14
N PRO A 114 -13.62 -2.63 -10.10
CA PRO A 114 -13.03 -1.33 -9.84
C PRO A 114 -14.10 -0.33 -9.42
N SER A 115 -13.75 0.56 -8.49
CA SER A 115 -14.64 1.65 -8.09
C SER A 115 -14.82 2.65 -9.24
N GLU A 116 -15.88 3.46 -9.22
CA GLU A 116 -16.06 4.50 -10.25
C GLU A 116 -14.89 5.48 -10.30
N ARG A 117 -14.27 5.77 -9.14
CA ARG A 117 -13.09 6.64 -9.08
C ARG A 117 -11.87 5.97 -9.66
N GLU A 118 -11.63 4.70 -9.31
CA GLU A 118 -10.55 3.91 -9.91
C GLU A 118 -10.71 3.88 -11.44
N ALA A 119 -11.91 3.60 -11.94
CA ALA A 119 -12.19 3.58 -13.37
C ALA A 119 -11.88 4.92 -14.05
N ARG A 120 -12.25 6.05 -13.44
CA ARG A 120 -11.91 7.39 -13.96
C ARG A 120 -10.41 7.66 -14.00
N ILE A 121 -9.66 7.23 -12.99
CA ILE A 121 -8.19 7.42 -12.96
C ILE A 121 -7.51 6.53 -13.99
N LEU A 122 -8.05 5.33 -14.23
CA LEU A 122 -7.55 4.45 -15.29
C LEU A 122 -7.75 5.04 -16.69
N GLU A 123 -8.61 6.03 -16.89
CA GLU A 123 -8.73 6.77 -18.15
C GLU A 123 -7.51 7.64 -18.45
N ASP A 124 -6.71 8.01 -17.44
CA ASP A 124 -5.47 8.79 -17.59
C ASP A 124 -4.26 7.90 -17.94
N VAL A 125 -4.42 6.57 -17.93
CA VAL A 125 -3.38 5.61 -18.34
C VAL A 125 -3.28 5.61 -19.88
N PRO A 126 -2.07 5.62 -20.47
CA PRO A 126 -1.89 5.51 -21.92
C PRO A 126 -2.64 4.32 -22.51
N GLU A 127 -3.28 4.51 -23.67
CA GLU A 127 -4.13 3.48 -24.30
C GLU A 127 -3.35 2.19 -24.62
N GLU A 128 -2.04 2.29 -24.88
CA GLU A 128 -1.14 1.17 -25.14
C GLU A 128 -0.96 0.22 -23.95
N ASP A 129 -1.02 0.76 -22.73
CA ASP A 129 -0.85 0.01 -21.48
C ASP A 129 -2.20 -0.35 -20.83
N LEU A 130 -3.28 0.30 -21.27
CA LEU A 130 -4.62 0.07 -20.76
C LEU A 130 -5.22 -1.24 -21.29
N THR A 131 -5.62 -2.12 -20.37
CA THR A 131 -6.28 -3.39 -20.66
C THR A 131 -7.58 -3.52 -19.89
N LYS A 132 -8.40 -4.52 -20.24
CA LYS A 132 -9.65 -4.82 -19.51
C LYS A 132 -9.41 -5.27 -18.06
N ASN A 133 -8.19 -5.71 -17.75
CA ASN A 133 -7.80 -6.17 -16.42
C ASN A 133 -6.91 -5.16 -15.70
N SER A 134 -6.79 -3.95 -16.23
CA SER A 134 -6.07 -2.86 -15.58
C SER A 134 -6.74 -2.51 -14.26
N ARG A 135 -5.92 -2.39 -13.23
CA ARG A 135 -6.30 -2.04 -11.85
C ARG A 135 -5.23 -1.14 -11.27
N LEU A 136 -5.53 -0.50 -10.14
CA LEU A 136 -4.57 0.25 -9.36
C LEU A 136 -4.03 -0.61 -8.20
N GLY A 137 -2.71 -0.69 -8.07
CA GLY A 137 -2.04 -1.45 -7.01
C GLY A 137 -2.38 -0.98 -5.60
N THR A 138 -2.77 0.29 -5.44
CA THR A 138 -3.27 0.85 -4.18
C THR A 138 -4.67 0.32 -3.82
N GLU A 139 -5.48 -0.09 -4.80
CA GLU A 139 -6.87 -0.57 -4.60
C GLU A 139 -6.97 -2.10 -4.47
N ILE A 140 -5.90 -2.82 -4.77
CA ILE A 140 -5.85 -4.27 -4.66
C ILE A 140 -5.50 -4.66 -3.22
N ILE A 141 -6.53 -4.96 -2.43
CA ILE A 141 -6.37 -5.48 -1.07
C ILE A 141 -6.05 -6.97 -1.12
N LEU A 142 -4.94 -7.37 -0.51
CA LEU A 142 -4.50 -8.75 -0.44
C LEU A 142 -5.44 -9.55 0.48
N THR A 143 -6.08 -10.57 -0.08
CA THR A 143 -6.87 -11.56 0.65
C THR A 143 -6.24 -12.94 0.48
N LYS A 144 -6.64 -13.91 1.32
CA LYS A 144 -6.08 -15.26 1.21
C LYS A 144 -6.43 -15.96 -0.11
N ASP A 145 -7.53 -15.54 -0.75
CA ASP A 145 -7.95 -16.06 -2.05
C ASP A 145 -7.02 -15.65 -3.19
N LEU A 146 -6.18 -14.62 -2.96
CA LEU A 146 -5.16 -14.11 -3.87
C LEU A 146 -3.78 -14.76 -3.67
N GLU A 147 -3.68 -15.86 -2.91
CA GLU A 147 -2.43 -16.62 -2.76
C GLU A 147 -1.94 -17.12 -4.13
N GLY A 148 -0.78 -16.62 -4.57
CA GLY A 148 -0.21 -16.93 -5.89
C GLY A 148 -0.66 -15.98 -6.99
N LEU A 149 -1.28 -14.84 -6.66
CA LEU A 149 -1.68 -13.80 -7.61
C LEU A 149 -0.53 -13.46 -8.57
N VAL A 150 -0.85 -13.38 -9.86
CA VAL A 150 0.10 -12.97 -10.90
C VAL A 150 -0.35 -11.64 -11.49
N VAL A 151 0.57 -10.67 -11.47
CA VAL A 151 0.32 -9.30 -11.92
C VAL A 151 1.45 -8.87 -12.86
N ALA A 152 1.12 -8.18 -13.94
CA ALA A 152 2.10 -7.52 -14.79
C ALA A 152 2.15 -6.02 -14.46
N VAL A 153 3.36 -5.48 -14.41
CA VAL A 153 3.63 -4.07 -14.14
C VAL A 153 4.18 -3.47 -15.45
N PRO A 154 3.46 -2.54 -16.09
CA PRO A 154 3.93 -1.88 -17.29
C PRO A 154 5.12 -0.97 -16.99
N GLU A 155 5.78 -0.49 -18.05
CA GLU A 155 6.89 0.45 -17.91
C GLU A 155 6.36 1.79 -17.37
N ALA A 156 7.04 2.34 -16.35
CA ALA A 156 6.67 3.65 -15.85
C ALA A 156 6.95 4.72 -16.92
N PRO A 157 6.11 5.75 -17.07
CA PRO A 157 6.37 6.81 -18.03
C PRO A 157 7.72 7.47 -17.74
N PRO A 158 8.47 7.86 -18.78
CA PRO A 158 9.76 8.51 -18.62
C PRO A 158 9.60 9.83 -17.85
N ILE A 159 10.48 10.06 -16.87
CA ILE A 159 10.49 11.30 -16.10
C ILE A 159 11.25 12.35 -16.90
N GLU A 160 10.56 13.39 -17.37
CA GLU A 160 11.22 14.56 -17.93
C GLU A 160 11.91 15.36 -16.82
N THR A 161 13.24 15.42 -16.83
CA THR A 161 14.01 16.23 -15.89
C THR A 161 14.13 17.65 -16.40
N PHE A 162 13.51 18.61 -15.73
CA PHE A 162 13.66 20.04 -16.03
C PHE A 162 14.66 20.69 -15.07
N THR A 163 15.51 21.57 -15.60
CA THR A 163 16.29 22.50 -14.77
C THR A 163 15.55 23.82 -14.74
N TYR A 164 14.93 24.14 -13.60
CA TYR A 164 14.36 25.47 -13.40
C TYR A 164 15.50 26.49 -13.42
N LYS A 165 15.44 27.43 -14.35
CA LYS A 165 16.23 28.66 -14.30
C LYS A 165 15.34 29.72 -13.70
N ASN A 166 15.48 29.97 -12.40
CA ASN A 166 14.84 31.10 -11.76
C ASN A 166 15.57 32.37 -12.23
N ASP A 167 14.85 33.29 -12.86
CA ASP A 167 15.36 34.60 -13.29
C ASP A 167 15.66 35.55 -12.11
N TRP A 168 15.21 35.20 -10.91
CA TRP A 168 15.43 35.92 -9.65
C TRP A 168 16.58 35.37 -8.79
N GLU A 169 17.15 34.22 -9.14
CA GLU A 169 18.40 33.76 -8.55
C GLU A 169 19.56 34.50 -9.22
N GLU A 170 19.69 35.80 -8.87
CA GLU A 170 20.96 36.48 -9.05
C GLU A 170 22.04 35.63 -8.35
N ALA A 171 23.20 35.47 -8.99
CA ALA A 171 24.34 34.81 -8.36
C ALA A 171 24.52 35.44 -6.98
N GLY A 172 24.34 34.64 -5.92
CA GLY A 172 24.46 35.12 -4.55
C GLY A 172 25.76 35.91 -4.41
N PRO A 173 25.79 36.98 -3.59
CA PRO A 173 27.00 37.77 -3.43
C PRO A 173 28.17 36.84 -3.15
N GLU A 174 29.35 37.13 -3.74
CA GLU A 174 30.54 36.31 -3.53
C GLU A 174 30.67 36.00 -2.04
N GLU A 175 30.84 34.72 -1.72
CA GLU A 175 30.93 34.26 -0.34
C GLU A 175 31.93 35.15 0.40
N TYR A 176 31.48 35.83 1.45
CA TYR A 176 32.32 36.77 2.18
C TYR A 176 33.47 36.00 2.82
N THR A 177 34.68 36.20 2.30
CA THR A 177 35.89 35.63 2.89
C THR A 177 36.68 36.75 3.56
N MET A 178 37.11 36.55 4.81
CA MET A 178 38.00 37.50 5.50
C MET A 178 39.42 37.50 4.91
N PHE A 179 39.75 36.53 4.06
CA PHE A 179 41.07 36.37 3.47
C PHE A 179 41.05 36.83 2.02
N PRO A 180 41.94 37.75 1.62
CA PRO A 180 42.00 38.19 0.23
C PRO A 180 42.32 36.99 -0.68
N LYS A 181 41.69 36.94 -1.85
CA LYS A 181 42.03 35.96 -2.90
C LYS A 181 43.54 36.01 -3.16
N SER A 182 44.20 34.85 -3.14
CA SER A 182 45.64 34.72 -3.36
C SER A 182 46.04 35.42 -4.67
N ILE A 183 47.05 36.27 -4.60
CA ILE A 183 47.64 36.97 -5.77
C ILE A 183 48.46 35.99 -6.64
N ARG A 184 48.73 34.79 -6.11
CA ARG A 184 49.31 33.67 -6.85
C ARG A 184 48.14 32.78 -7.21
N GLY A 185 47.66 32.91 -8.45
CA GLY A 185 46.62 32.07 -8.99
C GLY A 185 47.05 30.62 -8.98
N ASP A 186 46.18 29.76 -8.45
CA ASP A 186 46.11 28.35 -8.79
C ASP A 186 45.10 28.19 -9.93
#